data_AF-C1GLC6-F1
#
_entry.id   AF-C1GLC6-F1
#
_cell.length_a   1.000
_cell.length_b   1.000
_cell.length_c   1.000
_cell.angle_alpha   90.00
_cell.angle_beta   90.00
_cell.angle_gamma   90.00
#
_symmetry.space_group_name_H-M   'P 1'
#
loop_
_entity.id
_entity.type
_entity.pdbx_description
1 polymer ?
#
loop_
_entity_poly.entity_id
_entity_poly.type
_entity_poly.pdbx_seq_one_letter_code
_entity_poly.pdbx_strand_id
1 'polypeptide(L)'
;MPSAIPSPRNPSYILNQIVISPSDADYLDQLIPSIREYSHGNRTSQLLQSLSKFALDREAEIEQNCTSNHQEFVASVNQLLLVREGTVSLTSEILDLNQSIQASTERLAEQKKALVESRSHRQNIDDTSRALQDCLEVLRLANQVNDLLMKKSHYAALRALDELENVHLRSVTQYKIAEMIQRSVPATQKAIAEAVMADLNTWLYRIREMSQYLGEIALYHTDLRKRRQKQRAELNPYFGQFKLNSPVELVSDEHEEFDLLQNDDLQVDFTPLFECLHIHQSLGQMERFRGEYATTRRRQKELLLPPVIELVDEDGASLHTLLEEIAGFAIVERSTMKKIPDLRSSVDVDELWDSMCQGAVTLISKALDAVDNAENILKIKNLIVLFMQAMDTWGFPVGVFDNFLITLFRKYAELLKKRFSDDFQEIVSTDDYMPMPIQNIEEYDKVLNVSWYTPEKPREEQTLVSAAQSPQKQDKFGALSTRLGMK
;
A
#
# COMPACT_ATOMS: atom_id res chain seq x y z
N MET A 1 -135.65 23.71 -1.71
CA MET A 1 -136.99 23.14 -1.96
C MET A 1 -137.45 23.59 -3.35
N PRO A 2 -138.09 22.71 -4.14
CA PRO A 2 -137.82 22.57 -5.57
C PRO A 2 -138.82 23.31 -6.47
N SER A 3 -138.36 23.73 -7.65
CA SER A 3 -139.21 23.96 -8.82
C SER A 3 -138.28 24.00 -10.04
N ALA A 4 -138.19 22.93 -10.81
CA ALA A 4 -139.09 22.58 -11.90
C ALA A 4 -138.21 22.55 -13.15
N ILE A 5 -137.93 21.34 -13.63
CA ILE A 5 -137.27 21.09 -14.90
C ILE A 5 -138.15 21.69 -16.02
N PRO A 6 -137.65 22.56 -16.90
CA PRO A 6 -138.31 22.86 -18.16
C PRO A 6 -137.49 22.28 -19.33
N SER A 7 -138.10 21.30 -19.99
CA SER A 7 -137.99 20.86 -21.40
C SER A 7 -136.68 21.06 -22.22
N PRO A 8 -136.22 20.01 -22.95
CA PRO A 8 -135.02 20.04 -23.79
C PRO A 8 -135.25 20.73 -25.16
N ARG A 9 -135.76 21.98 -25.18
CA ARG A 9 -136.14 22.69 -26.43
C ARG A 9 -135.67 24.15 -26.55
N ASN A 10 -134.74 24.62 -25.71
CA ASN A 10 -134.23 25.99 -25.78
C ASN A 10 -132.82 26.09 -26.43
N PRO A 11 -132.65 26.84 -27.53
CA PRO A 11 -131.37 26.99 -28.23
C PRO A 11 -130.30 27.77 -27.44
N SER A 12 -130.70 28.55 -26.43
CA SER A 12 -129.80 29.32 -25.56
C SER A 12 -129.05 28.48 -24.52
N TYR A 13 -129.59 27.32 -24.12
CA TYR A 13 -128.93 26.43 -23.16
C TYR A 13 -127.77 25.67 -23.80
N ILE A 14 -127.93 25.26 -25.06
CA ILE A 14 -126.91 24.55 -25.83
C ILE A 14 -125.75 25.49 -26.20
N LEU A 15 -126.03 26.75 -26.54
CA LEU A 15 -125.01 27.78 -26.80
C LEU A 15 -124.13 28.09 -25.57
N ASN A 16 -124.70 28.10 -24.36
CA ASN A 16 -123.90 28.27 -23.14
C ASN A 16 -123.01 27.05 -22.82
N GLN A 17 -123.39 25.85 -23.25
CA GLN A 17 -122.51 24.68 -23.16
C GLN A 17 -121.32 24.74 -24.14
N ILE A 18 -121.48 25.41 -25.28
CA ILE A 18 -120.41 25.64 -26.27
C ILE A 18 -119.36 26.65 -25.75
N VAL A 19 -119.76 27.60 -24.88
CA VAL A 19 -118.87 28.69 -24.41
C VAL A 19 -118.00 28.30 -23.22
N ILE A 20 -118.40 27.32 -22.40
CA ILE A 20 -117.74 27.04 -21.10
C ILE A 20 -116.67 25.93 -21.19
N SER A 21 -116.53 25.23 -22.32
CA SER A 21 -115.66 24.04 -22.39
C SER A 21 -114.42 24.26 -23.27
N PRO A 22 -113.19 24.14 -22.73
CA PRO A 22 -111.96 24.29 -23.50
C PRO A 22 -111.61 23.03 -24.31
N SER A 23 -111.16 23.28 -25.54
CA SER A 23 -110.48 22.42 -26.55
C SER A 23 -110.37 20.90 -26.34
N ASP A 24 -110.90 20.15 -27.32
CA ASP A 24 -110.29 19.01 -28.04
C ASP A 24 -111.30 17.90 -28.38
N ALA A 25 -111.31 17.49 -29.66
CA ALA A 25 -111.90 16.31 -30.32
C ALA A 25 -113.38 15.89 -30.04
N ASP A 26 -113.87 15.91 -28.79
CA ASP A 26 -115.23 15.53 -28.40
C ASP A 26 -116.31 16.53 -28.89
N TYR A 27 -115.87 17.69 -29.38
CA TYR A 27 -116.68 18.75 -29.99
C TYR A 27 -117.44 18.28 -31.23
N LEU A 28 -116.78 17.49 -32.10
CA LEU A 28 -117.37 17.05 -33.36
C LEU A 28 -118.43 15.96 -33.12
N ASP A 29 -118.21 15.08 -32.16
CA ASP A 29 -119.12 13.97 -31.86
C ASP A 29 -120.42 14.42 -31.18
N GLN A 30 -120.41 15.54 -30.45
CA GLN A 30 -121.61 16.14 -29.86
C GLN A 30 -122.37 17.06 -30.84
N LEU A 31 -121.70 17.56 -31.88
CA LEU A 31 -122.32 18.34 -32.96
C LEU A 31 -123.11 17.47 -33.94
N ILE A 32 -122.68 16.23 -34.20
CA ILE A 32 -123.30 15.35 -35.20
C ILE A 32 -124.78 15.02 -34.89
N PRO A 33 -125.19 14.66 -33.65
CA PRO A 33 -126.59 14.43 -33.30
C PRO A 33 -127.42 15.72 -33.40
N SER A 34 -126.82 16.84 -32.99
CA SER A 34 -127.44 18.17 -32.96
C SER A 34 -127.75 18.66 -34.39
N ILE A 35 -126.81 18.54 -35.31
CA ILE A 35 -127.00 18.88 -36.74
C ILE A 35 -128.08 17.96 -37.37
N ARG A 36 -128.14 16.69 -36.95
CA ARG A 36 -129.12 15.73 -37.44
C ARG A 36 -130.54 16.06 -36.95
N GLU A 37 -130.70 16.55 -35.72
CA GLU A 37 -132.00 16.93 -35.15
C GLU A 37 -132.56 18.23 -35.76
N TYR A 38 -131.68 19.18 -36.13
CA TYR A 38 -132.07 20.42 -36.82
C TYR A 38 -132.33 20.25 -38.34
N SER A 39 -131.83 19.18 -38.97
CA SER A 39 -132.07 18.90 -40.40
C SER A 39 -133.47 18.35 -40.68
N HIS A 40 -134.05 17.57 -39.75
CA HIS A 40 -135.40 17.03 -39.89
C HIS A 40 -136.53 18.07 -39.73
N GLY A 41 -136.19 19.27 -39.25
CA GLY A 41 -137.17 20.30 -38.89
C GLY A 41 -136.98 21.66 -39.57
N ASN A 42 -136.38 21.73 -40.77
CA ASN A 42 -136.30 22.96 -41.59
C ASN A 42 -135.86 24.25 -40.84
N ARG A 43 -135.07 24.10 -39.76
CA ARG A 43 -134.57 25.16 -38.86
C ARG A 43 -133.07 25.44 -39.05
N THR A 44 -132.49 24.91 -40.11
CA THR A 44 -131.09 25.12 -40.50
C THR A 44 -130.75 26.58 -40.73
N SER A 45 -131.69 27.40 -41.23
CA SER A 45 -131.49 28.85 -41.41
C SER A 45 -131.35 29.60 -40.08
N GLN A 46 -132.12 29.23 -39.05
CA GLN A 46 -132.03 29.84 -37.71
C GLN A 46 -130.74 29.47 -36.99
N LEU A 47 -130.28 28.22 -37.15
CA LEU A 47 -128.98 27.79 -36.63
C LEU A 47 -127.85 28.57 -37.30
N LEU A 48 -127.83 28.64 -38.63
CA LEU A 48 -126.84 29.42 -39.40
C LEU A 48 -126.81 30.89 -38.98
N GLN A 49 -127.97 31.49 -38.75
CA GLN A 49 -128.08 32.90 -38.32
C GLN A 49 -127.61 33.10 -36.87
N SER A 50 -127.84 32.13 -35.98
CA SER A 50 -127.33 32.17 -34.60
C SER A 50 -125.82 31.94 -34.53
N LEU A 51 -125.29 31.05 -35.38
CA LEU A 51 -123.86 30.74 -35.45
C LEU A 51 -123.08 31.87 -36.14
N SER A 52 -123.67 32.50 -37.16
CA SER A 52 -123.08 33.69 -37.78
C SER A 52 -123.08 34.89 -36.83
N LYS A 53 -124.13 35.06 -36.02
CA LYS A 53 -124.17 36.12 -35.01
C LYS A 53 -123.14 35.87 -33.91
N PHE A 54 -122.98 34.62 -33.48
CA PHE A 54 -121.95 34.24 -32.51
C PHE A 54 -120.54 34.42 -33.05
N ALA A 55 -120.29 34.04 -34.30
CA ALA A 55 -119.00 34.27 -34.96
C ALA A 55 -118.69 35.76 -35.02
N LEU A 56 -119.66 36.61 -35.43
CA LEU A 56 -119.48 38.06 -35.45
C LEU A 56 -119.27 38.67 -34.05
N ASP A 57 -120.00 38.22 -33.03
CA ASP A 57 -119.82 38.69 -31.65
C ASP A 57 -118.42 38.28 -31.12
N ARG A 58 -117.92 37.09 -31.47
CA ARG A 58 -116.57 36.63 -31.10
C ARG A 58 -115.47 37.31 -31.90
N GLU A 59 -115.69 37.56 -33.18
CA GLU A 59 -114.79 38.36 -34.02
C GLU A 59 -114.66 39.78 -33.44
N ALA A 60 -115.79 40.39 -33.03
CA ALA A 60 -115.81 41.70 -32.40
C ALA A 60 -115.13 41.69 -31.01
N GLU A 61 -115.32 40.65 -30.20
CA GLU A 61 -114.65 40.48 -28.91
C GLU A 61 -113.13 40.29 -29.07
N ILE A 62 -112.70 39.53 -30.10
CA ILE A 62 -111.29 39.37 -30.46
C ILE A 62 -110.72 40.67 -31.02
N GLU A 63 -111.43 41.38 -31.88
CA GLU A 63 -111.02 42.69 -32.39
C GLU A 63 -110.89 43.71 -31.26
N GLN A 64 -111.82 43.73 -30.30
CA GLN A 64 -111.74 44.61 -29.14
C GLN A 64 -110.54 44.31 -28.26
N ASN A 65 -110.28 43.03 -27.95
CA ASN A 65 -109.12 42.60 -27.16
C ASN A 65 -107.79 42.79 -27.91
N CYS A 66 -107.77 42.54 -29.22
CA CYS A 66 -106.62 42.80 -30.06
C CYS A 66 -106.35 44.31 -30.13
N THR A 67 -107.38 45.16 -30.23
CA THR A 67 -107.20 46.62 -30.27
C THR A 67 -106.75 47.17 -28.91
N SER A 68 -107.26 46.63 -27.80
CA SER A 68 -106.83 47.05 -26.46
C SER A 68 -105.39 46.62 -26.14
N ASN A 69 -104.96 45.45 -26.61
CA ASN A 69 -103.67 44.85 -26.25
C ASN A 69 -102.64 44.88 -27.38
N HIS A 70 -102.94 45.45 -28.56
CA HIS A 70 -102.01 45.51 -29.69
C HIS A 70 -100.69 46.19 -29.30
N GLN A 71 -100.78 47.27 -28.53
CA GLN A 71 -99.61 48.05 -28.13
C GLN A 71 -98.71 47.28 -27.15
N GLU A 72 -99.30 46.52 -26.22
CA GLU A 72 -98.55 45.65 -25.30
C GLU A 72 -97.97 44.43 -26.02
N PHE A 73 -98.68 43.86 -26.99
CA PHE A 73 -98.20 42.76 -27.81
C PHE A 73 -97.02 43.19 -28.68
N VAL A 74 -97.11 44.33 -29.35
CA VAL A 74 -96.00 44.90 -30.14
C VAL A 74 -94.80 45.22 -29.24
N ALA A 75 -95.03 45.75 -28.03
CA ALA A 75 -93.96 45.98 -27.07
C ALA A 75 -93.28 44.66 -26.62
N SER A 76 -94.07 43.61 -26.38
CA SER A 76 -93.57 42.28 -25.99
C SER A 76 -92.80 41.59 -27.13
N VAL A 77 -93.27 41.73 -28.37
CA VAL A 77 -92.58 41.23 -29.58
C VAL A 77 -91.26 41.98 -29.78
N ASN A 78 -91.24 43.30 -29.60
CA ASN A 78 -90.00 44.08 -29.67
C ASN A 78 -89.02 43.70 -28.56
N GLN A 79 -89.49 43.42 -27.34
CA GLN A 79 -88.65 42.90 -26.27
C GLN A 79 -88.09 41.51 -26.59
N LEU A 80 -88.88 40.61 -27.18
CA LEU A 80 -88.41 39.31 -27.64
C LEU A 80 -87.39 39.41 -28.78
N LEU A 81 -87.56 40.37 -29.70
CA LEU A 81 -86.59 40.65 -30.75
C LEU A 81 -85.28 41.18 -30.17
N LEU A 82 -85.33 42.10 -29.20
CA LEU A 82 -84.15 42.62 -28.50
C LEU A 82 -83.43 41.52 -27.69
N VAL A 83 -84.19 40.66 -27.00
CA VAL A 83 -83.61 39.51 -26.27
C VAL A 83 -82.99 38.52 -27.26
N ARG A 84 -83.62 38.27 -28.40
CA ARG A 84 -83.06 37.41 -29.45
C ARG A 84 -81.78 38.01 -30.01
N GLU A 85 -81.76 39.30 -30.31
CA GLU A 85 -80.57 40.02 -30.78
C GLU A 85 -79.43 39.97 -29.75
N GLY A 86 -79.73 40.24 -28.48
CA GLY A 86 -78.76 40.12 -27.38
C GLY A 86 -78.29 38.69 -27.13
N THR A 87 -79.15 37.69 -27.34
CA THR A 87 -78.76 36.26 -27.25
C THR A 87 -77.81 35.91 -28.39
N VAL A 88 -78.08 36.40 -29.61
CA VAL A 88 -77.21 36.18 -30.77
C VAL A 88 -75.86 36.89 -30.56
N SER A 89 -75.85 38.13 -30.09
CA SER A 89 -74.60 38.84 -29.79
C SER A 89 -73.80 38.14 -28.70
N LEU A 90 -74.45 37.69 -27.62
CA LEU A 90 -73.80 36.96 -26.54
C LEU A 90 -73.26 35.62 -27.03
N THR A 91 -73.99 34.89 -27.88
CA THR A 91 -73.45 33.65 -28.47
C THR A 91 -72.25 33.91 -29.37
N SER A 92 -72.21 35.03 -30.09
CA SER A 92 -71.04 35.44 -30.88
C SER A 92 -69.86 35.76 -29.97
N GLU A 93 -70.06 36.54 -28.92
CA GLU A 93 -69.01 36.88 -27.95
C GLU A 93 -68.47 35.63 -27.22
N ILE A 94 -69.35 34.67 -26.88
CA ILE A 94 -68.94 33.39 -26.29
C ILE A 94 -68.12 32.57 -27.28
N LEU A 95 -68.50 32.53 -28.56
CA LEU A 95 -67.73 31.83 -29.59
C LEU A 95 -66.36 32.48 -29.81
N ASP A 96 -66.31 33.82 -29.91
CA ASP A 96 -65.07 34.57 -30.06
C ASP A 96 -64.15 34.38 -28.84
N LEU A 97 -64.71 34.42 -27.63
CA LEU A 97 -63.97 34.15 -26.41
C LEU A 97 -63.47 32.71 -26.36
N ASN A 98 -64.28 31.73 -26.73
CA ASN A 98 -63.89 30.33 -26.76
C ASN A 98 -62.77 30.10 -27.77
N GLN A 99 -62.84 30.71 -28.95
CA GLN A 99 -61.79 30.63 -29.96
C GLN A 99 -60.48 31.31 -29.48
N SER A 100 -60.58 32.43 -28.79
CA SER A 100 -59.44 33.10 -28.15
C SER A 100 -58.82 32.25 -27.02
N ILE A 101 -59.65 31.61 -26.19
CA ILE A 101 -59.20 30.68 -25.15
C ILE A 101 -58.51 29.47 -25.78
N GLN A 102 -59.06 28.90 -26.84
CA GLN A 102 -58.49 27.75 -27.51
C GLN A 102 -57.13 28.10 -28.14
N ALA A 103 -57.04 29.23 -28.85
CA ALA A 103 -55.79 29.71 -29.43
C ALA A 103 -54.73 30.03 -28.36
N SER A 104 -55.13 30.63 -27.23
CA SER A 104 -54.19 30.89 -26.12
C SER A 104 -53.76 29.59 -25.42
N THR A 105 -54.66 28.61 -25.30
CA THR A 105 -54.35 27.29 -24.73
C THR A 105 -53.40 26.48 -25.61
N GLU A 106 -53.58 26.53 -26.93
CA GLU A 106 -52.67 25.88 -27.89
C GLU A 106 -51.27 26.50 -27.82
N ARG A 107 -51.16 27.83 -27.83
CA ARG A 107 -49.86 28.51 -27.64
C ARG A 107 -49.22 28.16 -26.29
N LEU A 108 -50.01 28.09 -25.23
CA LEU A 108 -49.52 27.71 -23.90
C LEU A 108 -49.04 26.25 -23.87
N ALA A 109 -49.75 25.34 -24.55
CA ALA A 109 -49.37 23.94 -24.66
C ALA A 109 -48.04 23.76 -25.40
N GLU A 110 -47.84 24.50 -26.51
CA GLU A 110 -46.56 24.53 -27.23
C GLU A 110 -45.43 25.07 -26.36
N GLN A 111 -45.65 26.19 -25.66
CA GLN A 111 -44.65 26.75 -24.74
C GLN A 111 -44.32 25.79 -23.60
N LYS A 112 -45.33 25.10 -23.05
CA LYS A 112 -45.12 24.09 -22.01
C LYS A 112 -44.33 22.88 -22.53
N LYS A 113 -44.60 22.43 -23.75
CA LYS A 113 -43.84 21.35 -24.39
C LYS A 113 -42.37 21.74 -24.59
N ALA A 114 -42.13 22.94 -25.13
CA ALA A 114 -40.78 23.48 -25.27
C ALA A 114 -40.07 23.62 -23.91
N LEU A 115 -40.78 24.00 -22.84
CA LEU A 115 -40.22 24.06 -21.49
C LEU A 115 -39.85 22.67 -20.94
N VAL A 116 -40.67 21.64 -21.20
CA VAL A 116 -40.36 20.26 -20.78
C VAL A 116 -39.15 19.73 -21.53
N GLU A 117 -39.07 19.94 -22.84
CA GLU A 117 -37.91 19.57 -23.66
C GLU A 117 -36.64 20.29 -23.17
N SER A 118 -36.73 21.61 -22.92
CA SER A 118 -35.62 22.39 -22.35
C SER A 118 -35.18 21.88 -20.97
N ARG A 119 -36.13 21.49 -20.10
CA ARG A 119 -35.82 20.89 -18.79
C ARG A 119 -35.13 19.53 -18.94
N SER A 120 -35.58 18.70 -19.88
CA SER A 120 -34.92 17.41 -20.17
C SER A 120 -33.50 17.62 -20.69
N HIS A 121 -33.30 18.57 -21.62
CA HIS A 121 -31.96 18.92 -22.08
C HIS A 121 -31.08 19.42 -20.95
N ARG A 122 -31.59 20.30 -20.08
CA ARG A 122 -30.84 20.76 -18.91
C ARG A 122 -30.48 19.62 -17.97
N GLN A 123 -31.40 18.71 -17.69
CA GLN A 123 -31.13 17.53 -16.86
C GLN A 123 -30.05 16.64 -17.49
N ASN A 124 -30.10 16.40 -18.79
CA ASN A 124 -29.06 15.65 -19.50
C ASN A 124 -27.71 16.37 -19.44
N ILE A 125 -27.69 17.71 -19.54
CA ILE A 125 -26.48 18.52 -19.39
C ILE A 125 -25.93 18.41 -17.96
N ASP A 126 -26.78 18.50 -16.95
CA ASP A 126 -26.39 18.39 -15.54
C ASP A 126 -25.86 16.99 -15.21
N ASP A 127 -26.48 15.94 -15.77
CA ASP A 127 -26.03 14.54 -15.64
C ASP A 127 -24.67 14.33 -16.33
N THR A 128 -24.51 14.87 -17.54
CA THR A 128 -23.24 14.82 -18.28
C THR A 128 -22.14 15.59 -17.56
N SER A 129 -22.47 16.76 -17.00
CA SER A 129 -21.52 17.58 -16.23
C SER A 129 -21.05 16.85 -14.98
N ARG A 130 -21.94 16.16 -14.27
CA ARG A 130 -21.59 15.33 -13.10
C ARG A 130 -20.69 14.16 -13.50
N ALA A 131 -21.05 13.43 -14.55
CA ALA A 131 -20.23 12.33 -15.06
C ALA A 131 -18.82 12.78 -15.50
N LEU A 132 -18.71 13.96 -16.13
CA LEU A 132 -17.42 14.54 -16.51
C LEU A 132 -16.59 14.93 -15.28
N GLN A 133 -17.23 15.50 -14.26
CA GLN A 133 -16.55 15.87 -13.01
C GLN A 133 -15.99 14.62 -12.31
N ASP A 134 -16.79 13.55 -12.20
CA ASP A 134 -16.36 12.28 -11.61
C ASP A 134 -15.18 11.66 -12.38
N CYS A 135 -15.23 11.68 -13.72
CA CYS A 135 -14.12 11.22 -14.56
C CYS A 135 -12.85 12.07 -14.37
N LEU A 136 -12.98 13.38 -14.15
CA LEU A 136 -11.86 14.28 -13.94
C LEU A 136 -11.21 14.04 -12.57
N GLU A 137 -12.00 13.77 -11.54
CA GLU A 137 -11.49 13.38 -10.21
C GLU A 137 -10.69 12.08 -10.27
N VAL A 138 -11.21 11.06 -10.95
CA VAL A 138 -10.49 9.79 -11.21
C VAL A 138 -9.17 10.03 -11.93
N LEU A 139 -9.16 10.86 -12.98
CA LEU A 139 -7.94 11.20 -13.71
C LEU A 139 -6.93 12.00 -12.87
N ARG A 140 -7.42 12.89 -12.02
CA ARG A 140 -6.57 13.66 -11.09
C ARG A 140 -5.92 12.74 -10.07
N LEU A 141 -6.65 11.78 -9.51
CA LEU A 141 -6.11 10.78 -8.59
C LEU A 141 -5.09 9.87 -9.29
N ALA A 142 -5.36 9.46 -10.53
CA ALA A 142 -4.39 8.70 -11.33
C ALA A 142 -3.09 9.50 -11.59
N ASN A 143 -3.20 10.80 -11.90
CA ASN A 143 -2.04 11.68 -12.01
C ASN A 143 -1.32 11.84 -10.67
N GLN A 144 -2.05 11.94 -9.56
CA GLN A 144 -1.45 12.00 -8.24
C GLN A 144 -0.68 10.71 -7.90
N VAL A 145 -1.17 9.52 -8.28
CA VAL A 145 -0.42 8.27 -8.12
C VAL A 145 0.91 8.33 -8.89
N ASN A 146 0.90 8.84 -10.13
CA ASN A 146 2.11 9.03 -10.91
C ASN A 146 3.07 10.06 -10.27
N ASP A 147 2.55 11.16 -9.72
CA ASP A 147 3.37 12.15 -9.02
C ASP A 147 3.98 11.58 -7.72
N LEU A 148 3.24 10.75 -7.00
CA LEU A 148 3.72 10.06 -5.79
C LEU A 148 4.79 9.02 -6.11
N LEU A 149 4.66 8.33 -7.25
CA LEU A 149 5.70 7.46 -7.80
C LEU A 149 6.98 8.25 -8.10
N MET A 150 6.87 9.42 -8.72
CA MET A 150 8.02 10.30 -8.98
C MET A 150 8.68 10.83 -7.70
N LYS A 151 7.89 11.05 -6.63
CA LYS A 151 8.38 11.45 -5.31
C LYS A 151 8.96 10.30 -4.48
N LYS A 152 9.01 9.07 -5.01
CA LYS A 152 9.45 7.84 -4.32
C LYS A 152 8.65 7.47 -3.07
N SER A 153 7.45 8.01 -2.90
CA SER A 153 6.58 7.63 -1.79
C SER A 153 5.72 6.42 -2.18
N HIS A 154 6.36 5.25 -2.26
CA HIS A 154 5.77 4.04 -2.86
C HIS A 154 4.54 3.52 -2.12
N TYR A 155 4.55 3.56 -0.78
CA TYR A 155 3.40 3.15 0.02
C TYR A 155 2.20 4.09 -0.16
N ALA A 156 2.44 5.40 -0.19
CA ALA A 156 1.39 6.39 -0.44
C ALA A 156 0.80 6.24 -1.85
N ALA A 157 1.66 5.94 -2.84
CA ALA A 157 1.23 5.66 -4.21
C ALA A 157 0.35 4.41 -4.29
N LEU A 158 0.75 3.32 -3.61
CA LEU A 158 -0.05 2.09 -3.56
C LEU A 158 -1.39 2.29 -2.85
N ARG A 159 -1.41 3.04 -1.75
CA ARG A 159 -2.65 3.37 -1.03
C ARG A 159 -3.58 4.24 -1.87
N ALA A 160 -3.05 5.24 -2.57
CA ALA A 160 -3.83 6.08 -3.48
C ALA A 160 -4.36 5.26 -4.67
N LEU A 161 -3.61 4.26 -5.13
CA LEU A 161 -4.06 3.33 -6.17
C LEU A 161 -5.17 2.40 -5.66
N ASP A 162 -5.07 1.91 -4.43
CA ASP A 162 -6.11 1.08 -3.79
C ASP A 162 -7.39 1.89 -3.49
N GLU A 163 -7.24 3.16 -3.13
CA GLU A 163 -8.36 4.11 -2.99
C GLU A 163 -9.04 4.37 -4.34
N LEU A 164 -8.25 4.55 -5.41
CA LEU A 164 -8.75 4.67 -6.77
C LEU A 164 -9.55 3.42 -7.18
N GLU A 165 -9.07 2.22 -6.86
CA GLU A 165 -9.70 0.94 -7.19
C GLU A 165 -11.00 0.71 -6.40
N ASN A 166 -10.98 0.93 -5.09
CA ASN A 166 -12.10 0.57 -4.22
C ASN A 166 -13.22 1.62 -4.17
N VAL A 167 -12.87 2.91 -4.24
CA VAL A 167 -13.83 4.02 -4.04
C VAL A 167 -14.29 4.59 -5.38
N HIS A 168 -13.36 4.97 -6.25
CA HIS A 168 -13.68 5.77 -7.44
C HIS A 168 -13.91 4.95 -8.72
N LEU A 169 -13.32 3.75 -8.82
CA LEU A 169 -13.58 2.86 -9.96
C LEU A 169 -14.96 2.20 -9.87
N ARG A 170 -15.47 1.91 -8.67
CA ARG A 170 -16.83 1.34 -8.49
C ARG A 170 -17.95 2.26 -8.97
N SER A 171 -17.79 3.58 -8.80
CA SER A 171 -18.79 4.56 -9.23
C SER A 171 -18.78 4.83 -10.74
N VAL A 172 -17.66 4.57 -11.43
CA VAL A 172 -17.42 4.98 -12.83
C VAL A 172 -17.37 3.80 -13.81
N THR A 173 -17.71 2.57 -13.36
CA THR A 173 -17.67 1.33 -14.17
C THR A 173 -18.43 1.38 -15.50
N GLN A 174 -19.34 2.35 -15.69
CA GLN A 174 -20.10 2.53 -16.93
C GLN A 174 -19.29 3.17 -18.07
N TYR A 175 -18.14 3.78 -17.77
CA TYR A 175 -17.36 4.54 -18.74
C TYR A 175 -16.08 3.81 -19.17
N LYS A 176 -15.71 3.93 -20.45
CA LYS A 176 -14.46 3.35 -21.02
C LYS A 176 -13.18 3.80 -20.30
N ILE A 177 -13.21 4.95 -19.63
CA ILE A 177 -12.08 5.45 -18.84
C ILE A 177 -11.81 4.52 -17.65
N ALA A 178 -12.86 4.03 -16.98
CA ALA A 178 -12.73 3.08 -15.88
C ALA A 178 -12.10 1.76 -16.35
N GLU A 179 -12.50 1.25 -17.52
CA GLU A 179 -11.92 0.05 -18.11
C GLU A 179 -10.43 0.23 -18.45
N MET A 180 -10.05 1.39 -19.01
CA MET A 180 -8.65 1.71 -19.31
C MET A 180 -7.81 1.81 -18.03
N ILE A 181 -8.33 2.43 -16.98
CA ILE A 181 -7.63 2.58 -15.70
C ILE A 181 -7.52 1.23 -15.01
N GLN A 182 -8.58 0.41 -14.98
CA GLN A 182 -8.55 -0.94 -14.43
C GLN A 182 -7.50 -1.82 -15.15
N ARG A 183 -7.33 -1.66 -16.46
CA ARG A 183 -6.25 -2.34 -17.19
C ARG A 183 -4.86 -1.81 -16.82
N SER A 184 -4.75 -0.55 -16.42
CA SER A 184 -3.48 0.07 -16.01
C SER A 184 -3.08 -0.22 -14.55
N VAL A 185 -4.02 -0.55 -13.66
CA VAL A 185 -3.74 -0.81 -12.23
C VAL A 185 -2.71 -1.93 -12.03
N PRO A 186 -2.81 -3.12 -12.68
CA PRO A 186 -1.78 -4.14 -12.54
C PRO A 186 -0.41 -3.70 -13.08
N ALA A 187 -0.40 -2.85 -14.12
CA ALA A 187 0.83 -2.32 -14.68
C ALA A 187 1.50 -1.32 -13.73
N THR A 188 0.73 -0.44 -13.08
CA THR A 188 1.25 0.50 -12.08
C THR A 188 1.67 -0.22 -10.79
N GLN A 189 0.93 -1.24 -10.33
CA GLN A 189 1.36 -2.10 -9.21
C GLN A 189 2.71 -2.77 -9.50
N LYS A 190 2.88 -3.31 -10.71
CA LYS A 190 4.15 -3.91 -11.13
C LYS A 190 5.28 -2.87 -11.19
N ALA A 191 5.00 -1.67 -11.69
CA ALA A 191 5.97 -0.58 -11.72
C ALA A 191 6.38 -0.14 -10.30
N ILE A 192 5.43 -0.07 -9.35
CA ILE A 192 5.73 0.18 -7.93
C ILE A 192 6.62 -0.93 -7.37
N ALA A 193 6.30 -2.21 -7.62
CA ALA A 193 7.10 -3.33 -7.14
C ALA A 193 8.53 -3.30 -7.68
N GLU A 194 8.71 -3.01 -8.98
CA GLU A 194 10.02 -2.87 -9.61
C GLU A 194 10.82 -1.68 -9.05
N ALA A 195 10.16 -0.53 -8.83
CA ALA A 195 10.81 0.66 -8.25
C ALA A 195 11.27 0.41 -6.80
N VAL A 196 10.44 -0.24 -5.99
CA VAL A 196 10.74 -0.61 -4.60
C VAL A 196 11.89 -1.63 -4.55
N MET A 197 11.92 -2.60 -5.48
CA MET A 197 13.05 -3.53 -5.62
C MET A 197 14.34 -2.81 -6.04
N ALA A 198 14.26 -1.79 -6.88
CA ALA A 198 15.42 -0.99 -7.26
C ALA A 198 15.98 -0.16 -6.08
N ASP A 199 15.09 0.44 -5.28
CA ASP A 199 15.49 1.14 -4.06
C ASP A 199 16.08 0.17 -3.03
N LEU A 200 15.52 -1.04 -2.89
CA LEU A 200 16.11 -2.10 -2.08
C LEU A 200 17.50 -2.49 -2.58
N ASN A 201 17.69 -2.72 -3.88
CA ASN A 201 19.00 -3.07 -4.44
C ASN A 201 20.03 -1.96 -4.21
N THR A 202 19.62 -0.70 -4.28
CA THR A 202 20.46 0.46 -3.96
C THR A 202 20.87 0.45 -2.48
N TRP A 203 19.91 0.14 -1.60
CA TRP A 203 20.19 -0.03 -0.18
C TRP A 203 21.10 -1.22 0.11
N LEU A 204 20.91 -2.36 -0.57
CA LEU A 204 21.77 -3.54 -0.48
C LEU A 204 23.22 -3.26 -0.92
N TYR A 205 23.39 -2.36 -1.89
CA TYR A 205 24.71 -1.89 -2.31
C TYR A 205 25.37 -1.03 -1.23
N ARG A 206 24.65 -0.05 -0.68
CA ARG A 206 25.15 0.77 0.44
C ARG A 206 25.51 -0.10 1.63
N ILE A 207 24.64 -1.04 2.00
CA ILE A 207 24.91 -1.98 3.09
C ILE A 207 26.17 -2.80 2.83
N ARG A 208 26.49 -3.16 1.59
CA ARG A 208 27.74 -3.86 1.30
C ARG A 208 28.95 -2.98 1.63
N GLU A 209 28.96 -1.71 1.23
CA GLU A 209 30.04 -0.77 1.57
C GLU A 209 30.13 -0.59 3.09
N MET A 210 28.99 -0.40 3.75
CA MET A 210 28.95 -0.27 5.20
C MET A 210 29.33 -1.57 5.93
N SER A 211 29.12 -2.74 5.32
CA SER A 211 29.38 -4.03 5.97
C SER A 211 30.87 -4.23 6.23
N GLN A 212 31.74 -3.82 5.31
CA GLN A 212 33.18 -3.88 5.55
C GLN A 212 33.57 -3.08 6.80
N TYR A 213 33.09 -1.84 6.89
CA TYR A 213 33.35 -0.97 8.03
C TYR A 213 32.70 -1.49 9.33
N LEU A 214 31.52 -2.10 9.25
CA LEU A 214 30.90 -2.80 10.38
C LEU A 214 31.76 -3.96 10.88
N GLY A 215 32.39 -4.70 9.96
CA GLY A 215 33.34 -5.75 10.27
C GLY A 215 34.58 -5.23 10.99
N GLU A 216 35.15 -4.12 10.50
CA GLU A 216 36.29 -3.44 11.14
C GLU A 216 35.96 -3.04 12.58
N ILE A 217 34.83 -2.36 12.79
CA ILE A 217 34.37 -1.97 14.13
C ILE A 217 34.16 -3.23 15.00
N ALA A 218 33.51 -4.28 14.48
CA ALA A 218 33.27 -5.50 15.23
C ALA A 218 34.57 -6.16 15.71
N LEU A 219 35.60 -6.21 14.85
CA LEU A 219 36.92 -6.73 15.21
C LEU A 219 37.65 -5.81 16.19
N TYR A 220 37.60 -4.49 15.97
CA TYR A 220 38.22 -3.49 16.84
C TYR A 220 37.68 -3.55 18.27
N HIS A 221 36.35 -3.57 18.43
CA HIS A 221 35.73 -3.69 19.75
C HIS A 221 36.02 -5.04 20.40
N THR A 222 36.15 -6.11 19.62
CA THR A 222 36.57 -7.42 20.14
C THR A 222 38.03 -7.41 20.62
N ASP A 223 38.92 -6.69 19.94
CA ASP A 223 40.31 -6.54 20.39
C ASP A 223 40.38 -5.71 21.67
N LEU A 224 39.57 -4.65 21.76
CA LEU A 224 39.45 -3.85 22.98
C LEU A 224 38.96 -4.68 24.16
N ARG A 225 37.91 -5.50 23.96
CA ARG A 225 37.42 -6.46 24.97
C ARG A 225 38.52 -7.42 25.42
N LYS A 226 39.27 -8.00 24.47
CA LYS A 226 40.40 -8.88 24.74
C LYS A 226 41.50 -8.19 25.55
N ARG A 227 41.82 -6.92 25.24
CA ARG A 227 42.80 -6.12 25.99
C ARG A 227 42.34 -5.82 27.40
N ARG A 228 41.08 -5.42 27.59
CA ARG A 228 40.48 -5.19 28.92
C ARG A 228 40.49 -6.47 29.76
N GLN A 229 40.11 -7.60 29.18
CA GLN A 229 40.13 -8.89 29.89
C GLN A 229 41.56 -9.27 30.31
N LYS A 230 42.56 -9.02 29.47
CA LYS A 230 43.97 -9.25 29.81
C LYS A 230 44.41 -8.39 30.99
N GLN A 231 44.08 -7.10 30.99
CA GLN A 231 44.37 -6.20 32.13
C GLN A 231 43.66 -6.67 33.42
N ARG A 232 42.41 -7.12 33.33
CA ARG A 232 41.67 -7.68 34.48
C ARG A 232 42.28 -8.98 34.99
N ALA A 233 42.78 -9.84 34.10
CA ALA A 233 43.47 -11.08 34.45
C ALA A 233 44.82 -10.81 35.15
N GLU A 234 45.52 -9.73 34.76
CA GLU A 234 46.75 -9.28 35.42
C GLU A 234 46.48 -8.75 36.84
N LEU A 235 45.36 -8.06 37.04
CA LEU A 235 44.96 -7.55 38.36
C LEU A 235 44.47 -8.65 39.30
N ASN A 236 43.85 -9.71 38.77
CA ASN A 236 43.19 -10.76 39.54
C ASN A 236 43.33 -12.12 38.82
N PRO A 237 44.13 -13.06 39.38
CA PRO A 237 44.38 -14.38 38.77
C PRO A 237 43.12 -15.24 38.56
N TYR A 238 42.03 -14.96 39.30
CA TYR A 238 40.73 -15.60 39.12
C TYR A 238 40.13 -15.31 37.73
N PHE A 239 40.33 -14.11 37.18
CA PHE A 239 39.82 -13.76 35.85
C PHE A 239 40.63 -14.36 34.70
N GLY A 240 41.87 -14.80 34.97
CA GLY A 240 42.70 -15.49 33.97
C GLY A 240 42.17 -16.88 33.57
N GLN A 241 41.25 -17.46 34.33
CA GLN A 241 40.65 -18.76 34.05
C GLN A 241 39.47 -18.66 33.07
N PHE A 242 38.87 -17.48 32.91
CA PHE A 242 37.76 -17.27 31.99
C PHE A 242 38.26 -16.86 30.61
N LYS A 243 37.69 -17.48 29.58
CA LYS A 243 37.92 -17.09 28.17
C LYS A 243 37.08 -15.87 27.80
N LEU A 244 37.41 -15.24 26.68
CA LEU A 244 36.58 -14.21 26.05
C LEU A 244 35.22 -14.84 25.63
N ASN A 245 34.11 -14.09 25.72
CA ASN A 245 32.72 -14.56 25.59
C ASN A 245 32.21 -15.48 26.71
N SER A 246 32.94 -15.60 27.83
CA SER A 246 32.41 -16.28 29.01
C SER A 246 31.28 -15.46 29.64
N PRO A 247 30.23 -16.06 30.22
CA PRO A 247 29.18 -15.32 30.92
C PRO A 247 29.70 -14.34 31.97
N VAL A 248 30.82 -14.66 32.63
CA VAL A 248 31.49 -13.79 33.62
C VAL A 248 32.08 -12.53 32.96
N GLU A 249 32.60 -12.64 31.74
CA GLU A 249 33.12 -11.50 30.98
C GLU A 249 32.00 -10.62 30.45
N LEU A 250 30.95 -11.23 29.89
CA LEU A 250 29.77 -10.50 29.39
C LEU A 250 29.09 -9.67 30.49
N VAL A 251 28.88 -10.24 31.68
CA VAL A 251 28.31 -9.51 32.83
C VAL A 251 29.25 -8.39 33.30
N SER A 252 30.56 -8.57 33.17
CA SER A 252 31.55 -7.55 33.56
C SER A 252 31.63 -6.39 32.57
N ASP A 253 31.20 -6.60 31.31
CA ASP A 253 31.22 -5.61 30.22
C ASP A 253 29.84 -5.01 29.92
N GLU A 254 28.79 -5.31 30.71
CA GLU A 254 27.42 -4.75 30.56
C GLU A 254 27.37 -3.21 30.49
N HIS A 255 28.33 -2.53 31.13
CA HIS A 255 28.39 -1.06 31.16
C HIS A 255 29.04 -0.45 29.91
N GLU A 256 29.67 -1.28 29.07
CA GLU A 256 30.39 -0.89 27.86
C GLU A 256 29.79 -1.57 26.61
N GLU A 257 28.53 -2.04 26.70
CA GLU A 257 27.80 -2.59 25.54
C GLU A 257 27.71 -1.55 24.43
N PHE A 258 28.30 -1.90 23.29
CA PHE A 258 28.35 -1.06 22.10
C PHE A 258 27.41 -1.66 21.04
N ASP A 259 26.34 -0.94 20.69
CA ASP A 259 25.42 -1.40 19.64
C ASP A 259 26.07 -1.21 18.27
N LEU A 260 26.71 -2.26 17.77
CA LEU A 260 27.39 -2.27 16.46
C LEU A 260 26.53 -1.74 15.30
N LEU A 261 25.20 -1.78 15.41
CA LEU A 261 24.27 -1.35 14.34
C LEU A 261 23.74 0.08 14.48
N GLN A 262 23.86 0.68 15.67
CA GLN A 262 23.40 2.04 15.98
C GLN A 262 24.47 2.77 16.79
N ASN A 263 25.41 3.39 16.07
CA ASN A 263 26.46 4.23 16.64
C ASN A 263 26.42 5.64 16.06
N ASP A 264 27.13 6.56 16.70
CA ASP A 264 27.29 7.95 16.23
C ASP A 264 27.87 8.01 14.80
N ASP A 265 28.69 7.03 14.42
CA ASP A 265 29.32 6.92 13.09
C ASP A 265 28.49 6.08 12.10
N LEU A 266 27.55 5.25 12.57
CA LEU A 266 26.79 4.31 11.74
C LEU A 266 25.34 4.14 12.17
N GLN A 267 24.43 4.54 11.29
CA GLN A 267 23.02 4.19 11.38
C GLN A 267 22.61 3.36 10.18
N VAL A 268 22.40 2.05 10.40
CA VAL A 268 21.85 1.17 9.37
C VAL A 268 20.34 1.35 9.33
N ASP A 269 19.85 2.19 8.41
CA ASP A 269 18.43 2.40 8.19
C ASP A 269 17.79 1.18 7.53
N PHE A 270 17.00 0.41 8.27
CA PHE A 270 16.25 -0.74 7.73
C PHE A 270 14.92 -0.33 7.05
N THR A 271 14.59 0.96 7.02
CA THR A 271 13.34 1.49 6.44
C THR A 271 13.09 1.00 5.02
N PRO A 272 14.06 1.02 4.07
CA PRO A 272 13.81 0.55 2.70
C PRO A 272 13.46 -0.94 2.63
N LEU A 273 14.03 -1.76 3.52
CA LEU A 273 13.72 -3.18 3.63
C LEU A 273 12.29 -3.39 4.16
N PHE A 274 11.90 -2.65 5.19
CA PHE A 274 10.55 -2.72 5.77
C PHE A 274 9.49 -2.22 4.78
N GLU A 275 9.73 -1.11 4.09
CA GLU A 275 8.84 -0.61 3.04
C GLU A 275 8.64 -1.65 1.95
N CYS A 276 9.74 -2.26 1.48
CA CYS A 276 9.70 -3.31 0.48
C CYS A 276 8.92 -4.54 0.96
N LEU A 277 9.15 -4.97 2.20
CA LEU A 277 8.44 -6.08 2.82
C LEU A 277 6.93 -5.82 2.88
N HIS A 278 6.53 -4.64 3.38
CA HIS A 278 5.11 -4.27 3.53
C HIS A 278 4.40 -4.16 2.18
N ILE A 279 5.06 -3.57 1.17
CA ILE A 279 4.49 -3.46 -0.18
C ILE A 279 4.31 -4.84 -0.80
N HIS A 280 5.31 -5.72 -0.73
CA HIS A 280 5.18 -7.09 -1.26
C HIS A 280 4.19 -7.94 -0.47
N GLN A 281 3.99 -7.67 0.83
CA GLN A 281 2.94 -8.28 1.64
C GLN A 281 1.55 -7.84 1.17
N SER A 282 1.35 -6.54 0.93
CA SER A 282 0.08 -6.01 0.42
C SER A 282 -0.27 -6.48 -0.99
N LEU A 283 0.75 -6.74 -1.82
CA LEU A 283 0.59 -7.31 -3.16
C LEU A 283 0.45 -8.85 -3.17
N GLY A 284 0.63 -9.52 -2.03
CA GLY A 284 0.59 -10.99 -1.93
C GLY A 284 1.76 -11.71 -2.62
N GLN A 285 2.87 -11.02 -2.93
CA GLN A 285 4.02 -11.55 -3.68
C GLN A 285 5.23 -11.87 -2.78
N MET A 286 5.00 -12.16 -1.51
CA MET A 286 6.04 -12.39 -0.51
C MET A 286 7.00 -13.53 -0.86
N GLU A 287 6.50 -14.63 -1.43
CA GLU A 287 7.33 -15.79 -1.77
C GLU A 287 8.34 -15.47 -2.89
N ARG A 288 7.88 -14.72 -3.90
CA ARG A 288 8.74 -14.23 -4.98
C ARG A 288 9.82 -13.30 -4.43
N PHE A 289 9.44 -12.38 -3.55
CA PHE A 289 10.37 -11.46 -2.90
C PHE A 289 11.45 -12.20 -2.09
N ARG A 290 11.06 -13.22 -1.30
CA ARG A 290 12.01 -14.07 -0.56
C ARG A 290 13.01 -14.74 -1.49
N GLY A 291 12.55 -15.28 -2.63
CA GLY A 291 13.42 -15.87 -3.64
C GLY A 291 14.40 -14.88 -4.26
N GLU A 292 13.93 -13.69 -4.66
CA GLU A 292 14.76 -12.63 -5.25
C GLU A 292 15.77 -12.07 -4.23
N TYR A 293 15.37 -11.88 -2.97
CA TYR A 293 16.27 -11.48 -1.89
C TYR A 293 17.35 -12.54 -1.62
N ALA A 294 16.96 -13.81 -1.47
CA ALA A 294 17.90 -14.90 -1.21
C ALA A 294 18.91 -15.10 -2.33
N THR A 295 18.47 -14.99 -3.59
CA THR A 295 19.37 -15.06 -4.76
C THR A 295 20.32 -13.86 -4.83
N THR A 296 19.84 -12.65 -4.53
CA THR A 296 20.68 -11.45 -4.48
C THR A 296 21.76 -11.57 -3.40
N ARG A 297 21.40 -12.03 -2.20
CA ARG A 297 22.38 -12.27 -1.13
C ARG A 297 23.39 -13.37 -1.45
N ARG A 298 22.98 -14.45 -2.14
CA ARG A 298 23.92 -15.48 -2.65
C ARG A 298 24.93 -14.90 -3.63
N ARG A 299 24.47 -14.07 -4.58
CA ARG A 299 25.36 -13.37 -5.52
C ARG A 299 26.30 -12.40 -4.83
N GLN A 300 25.82 -11.65 -3.83
CA GLN A 300 26.68 -10.77 -3.06
C GLN A 300 27.78 -11.54 -2.35
N LYS A 301 27.47 -12.67 -1.71
CA LYS A 301 28.47 -13.57 -1.14
C LYS A 301 29.54 -14.00 -2.15
N GLU A 302 29.15 -14.41 -3.36
CA GLU A 302 30.10 -14.82 -4.40
C GLU A 302 31.06 -13.67 -4.78
N LEU A 303 30.59 -12.42 -4.71
CA LEU A 303 31.38 -11.23 -4.99
C LEU A 303 32.27 -10.76 -3.82
N LEU A 304 32.09 -11.31 -2.61
CA LEU A 304 32.91 -11.00 -1.43
C LEU A 304 34.18 -11.86 -1.37
N LEU A 305 34.21 -13.02 -2.04
CA LEU A 305 35.37 -13.90 -2.02
C LEU A 305 36.32 -13.55 -3.18
N PRO A 306 37.50 -12.95 -2.92
CA PRO A 306 38.48 -12.67 -3.96
C PRO A 306 39.07 -13.98 -4.53
N PRO A 307 39.49 -13.99 -5.80
CA PRO A 307 40.03 -15.20 -6.44
C PRO A 307 41.41 -15.62 -5.88
N VAL A 308 42.21 -14.66 -5.40
CA VAL A 308 43.53 -14.89 -4.81
C VAL A 308 43.72 -13.89 -3.65
N ILE A 309 44.38 -14.34 -2.58
CA ILE A 309 44.80 -13.49 -1.46
C ILE A 309 46.32 -13.55 -1.39
N GLU A 310 46.96 -12.39 -1.27
CA GLU A 310 48.40 -12.29 -1.02
C GLU A 310 48.63 -12.06 0.47
N LEU A 311 49.20 -13.06 1.17
CA LEU A 311 49.46 -13.00 2.62
C LEU A 311 50.83 -12.39 2.97
N VAL A 312 51.57 -11.89 1.97
CA VAL A 312 52.98 -11.48 2.10
C VAL A 312 53.15 -9.96 2.27
N ASP A 313 52.07 -9.18 2.21
CA ASP A 313 52.14 -7.74 2.51
C ASP A 313 52.53 -7.49 3.99
N GLU A 314 53.35 -6.47 4.23
CA GLU A 314 53.99 -6.17 5.54
C GLU A 314 53.01 -6.14 6.74
N ASP A 315 51.72 -5.84 6.49
CA ASP A 315 50.68 -5.70 7.50
C ASP A 315 49.56 -6.76 7.43
N GLY A 316 49.56 -7.67 6.44
CA GLY A 316 48.46 -8.63 6.27
C GLY A 316 47.10 -7.99 5.97
N ALA A 317 47.11 -6.78 5.38
CA ALA A 317 45.92 -5.96 5.12
C ALA A 317 44.86 -6.68 4.28
N SER A 318 45.27 -7.51 3.32
CA SER A 318 44.38 -8.31 2.47
C SER A 318 43.57 -9.37 3.24
N LEU A 319 44.15 -9.94 4.29
CA LEU A 319 43.47 -10.89 5.17
C LEU A 319 42.54 -10.18 6.15
N HIS A 320 42.96 -9.01 6.64
CA HIS A 320 42.14 -8.12 7.45
C HIS A 320 40.86 -7.74 6.71
N THR A 321 40.97 -7.17 5.51
CA THR A 321 39.81 -6.74 4.72
C THR A 321 38.86 -7.89 4.40
N LEU A 322 39.38 -9.06 4.03
CA LEU A 322 38.54 -10.23 3.77
C LEU A 322 37.73 -10.64 5.01
N LEU A 323 38.38 -10.71 6.17
CA LEU A 323 37.70 -11.15 7.40
C LEU A 323 36.74 -10.09 7.92
N GLU A 324 37.03 -8.81 7.71
CA GLU A 324 36.12 -7.69 7.97
C GLU A 324 34.88 -7.76 7.07
N GLU A 325 35.05 -7.94 5.76
CA GLU A 325 33.94 -8.10 4.81
C GLU A 325 33.05 -9.30 5.16
N ILE A 326 33.65 -10.44 5.49
CA ILE A 326 32.93 -11.65 5.90
C ILE A 326 32.18 -11.42 7.23
N ALA A 327 32.82 -10.81 8.22
CA ALA A 327 32.21 -10.51 9.53
C ALA A 327 31.02 -9.56 9.35
N GLY A 328 31.23 -8.47 8.62
CA GLY A 328 30.22 -7.47 8.31
C GLY A 328 28.98 -8.05 7.66
N PHE A 329 29.17 -8.84 6.60
CA PHE A 329 28.07 -9.50 5.91
C PHE A 329 27.28 -10.43 6.85
N ALA A 330 27.98 -11.26 7.63
CA ALA A 330 27.34 -12.19 8.55
C ALA A 330 26.56 -11.48 9.68
N ILE A 331 27.10 -10.39 10.22
CA ILE A 331 26.42 -9.56 11.23
C ILE A 331 25.15 -8.91 10.67
N VAL A 332 25.21 -8.36 9.45
CA VAL A 332 24.04 -7.78 8.77
C VAL A 332 22.97 -8.85 8.52
N GLU A 333 23.34 -10.05 8.09
CA GLU A 333 22.38 -11.13 7.86
C GLU A 333 21.73 -11.62 9.18
N ARG A 334 22.52 -11.78 10.25
CA ARG A 334 21.98 -12.17 11.57
C ARG A 334 21.07 -11.09 12.16
N SER A 335 21.43 -9.83 12.01
CA SER A 335 20.60 -8.72 12.49
C SER A 335 19.32 -8.56 11.68
N THR A 336 19.38 -8.75 10.35
CA THR A 336 18.20 -8.78 9.48
C THR A 336 17.25 -9.92 9.89
N MET A 337 17.80 -11.11 10.17
CA MET A 337 17.02 -12.25 10.66
C MET A 337 16.36 -11.97 12.02
N LYS A 338 17.07 -11.35 12.97
CA LYS A 338 16.50 -10.99 14.28
C LYS A 338 15.35 -9.98 14.16
N LYS A 339 15.49 -8.99 13.26
CA LYS A 339 14.46 -7.97 13.03
C LYS A 339 13.26 -8.49 12.22
N ILE A 340 13.50 -9.42 11.29
CA ILE A 340 12.48 -9.95 10.38
C ILE A 340 12.60 -11.48 10.31
N PRO A 341 12.07 -12.22 11.30
CA PRO A 341 12.18 -13.68 11.34
C PRO A 341 11.44 -14.35 10.17
N ASP A 342 10.43 -13.69 9.62
CA ASP A 342 9.66 -14.22 8.50
C ASP A 342 10.44 -14.17 7.17
N LEU A 343 11.45 -13.32 7.00
CA LEU A 343 12.10 -13.15 5.71
C LEU A 343 12.95 -14.36 5.30
N ARG A 344 13.65 -14.97 6.27
CA ARG A 344 14.65 -16.01 6.02
C ARG A 344 14.76 -16.99 7.18
N SER A 345 14.99 -18.27 6.87
CA SER A 345 15.20 -19.28 7.90
C SER A 345 16.60 -19.16 8.53
N SER A 346 16.75 -19.62 9.78
CA SER A 346 18.09 -19.72 10.42
C SER A 346 19.02 -20.59 9.60
N VAL A 347 18.50 -21.70 9.08
CA VAL A 347 19.25 -22.70 8.33
C VAL A 347 19.89 -22.09 7.09
N ASP A 348 19.15 -21.25 6.34
CA ASP A 348 19.70 -20.58 5.16
C ASP A 348 20.88 -19.64 5.49
N VAL A 349 20.82 -18.96 6.64
CA VAL A 349 21.88 -18.05 7.10
C VAL A 349 23.10 -18.85 7.54
N ASP A 350 22.89 -19.95 8.27
CA ASP A 350 23.94 -20.83 8.76
C ASP A 350 24.65 -21.56 7.59
N GLU A 351 23.91 -22.02 6.57
CA GLU A 351 24.49 -22.60 5.35
C GLU A 351 25.33 -21.60 4.55
N LEU A 352 24.86 -20.35 4.46
CA LEU A 352 25.63 -19.28 3.81
C LEU A 352 26.95 -19.04 4.54
N TRP A 353 26.88 -18.96 5.87
CA TRP A 353 28.02 -18.78 6.76
C TRP A 353 29.04 -19.92 6.61
N ASP A 354 28.60 -21.17 6.70
CA ASP A 354 29.48 -22.34 6.59
C ASP A 354 30.23 -22.36 5.27
N SER A 355 29.53 -22.08 4.17
CA SER A 355 30.16 -22.05 2.86
C SER A 355 31.07 -20.82 2.67
N MET A 356 30.83 -19.68 3.34
CA MET A 356 31.79 -18.55 3.39
C MET A 356 33.05 -18.92 4.16
N CYS A 357 32.90 -19.57 5.32
CA CYS A 357 34.03 -20.05 6.13
C CYS A 357 34.89 -21.05 5.37
N GLN A 358 34.27 -22.01 4.67
CA GLN A 358 34.99 -22.96 3.82
C GLN A 358 35.73 -22.26 2.69
N GLY A 359 35.08 -21.31 2.01
CA GLY A 359 35.70 -20.49 0.97
C GLY A 359 36.94 -19.75 1.49
N ALA A 360 36.79 -19.02 2.60
CA ALA A 360 37.88 -18.30 3.24
C ALA A 360 39.03 -19.23 3.65
N VAL A 361 38.74 -20.37 4.31
CA VAL A 361 39.77 -21.34 4.69
C VAL A 361 40.52 -21.90 3.48
N THR A 362 39.84 -22.20 2.38
CA THR A 362 40.52 -22.68 1.17
C THR A 362 41.44 -21.62 0.55
N LEU A 363 41.03 -20.35 0.56
CA LEU A 363 41.85 -19.24 0.06
C LEU A 363 43.06 -19.00 0.95
N ILE A 364 42.85 -18.92 2.27
CA ILE A 364 43.94 -18.73 3.23
C ILE A 364 44.91 -19.91 3.21
N SER A 365 44.41 -21.16 3.08
CA SER A 365 45.28 -22.35 2.98
C SER A 365 46.19 -22.30 1.76
N LYS A 366 45.67 -21.88 0.59
CA LYS A 366 46.48 -21.71 -0.62
C LYS A 366 47.53 -20.62 -0.47
N ALA A 367 47.15 -19.50 0.15
CA ALA A 367 48.07 -18.39 0.34
C ALA A 367 49.12 -18.70 1.44
N LEU A 368 48.81 -19.60 2.38
CA LEU A 368 49.74 -20.04 3.42
C LEU A 368 50.94 -20.79 2.83
N ASP A 369 50.81 -21.42 1.66
CA ASP A 369 51.93 -22.06 0.93
C ASP A 369 53.03 -21.10 0.51
N ALA A 370 52.75 -19.81 0.41
CA ALA A 370 53.76 -18.79 0.10
C ALA A 370 54.43 -18.17 1.35
N VAL A 371 53.99 -18.53 2.58
CA VAL A 371 54.48 -17.89 3.81
C VAL A 371 55.59 -18.73 4.45
N ASP A 372 56.81 -18.20 4.41
CA ASP A 372 58.01 -18.84 4.99
C ASP A 372 58.43 -18.30 6.37
N ASN A 373 57.81 -17.22 6.85
CA ASN A 373 58.15 -16.62 8.15
C ASN A 373 57.20 -17.07 9.27
N ALA A 374 57.77 -17.64 10.34
CA ALA A 374 57.05 -18.08 11.53
C ALA A 374 56.29 -16.95 12.26
N GLU A 375 56.82 -15.72 12.24
CA GLU A 375 56.17 -14.57 12.88
C GLU A 375 54.88 -14.15 12.16
N ASN A 376 54.85 -14.23 10.83
CA ASN A 376 53.68 -13.92 10.03
C ASN A 376 52.55 -14.92 10.29
N ILE A 377 52.87 -16.21 10.51
CA ILE A 377 51.87 -17.21 10.91
C ILE A 377 51.24 -16.88 12.26
N LEU A 378 52.02 -16.34 13.21
CA LEU A 378 51.49 -15.90 14.50
C LEU A 378 50.55 -14.69 14.36
N LYS A 379 50.88 -13.71 13.51
CA LYS A 379 49.99 -12.59 13.19
C LYS A 379 48.67 -13.10 12.59
N ILE A 380 48.74 -13.98 11.58
CA ILE A 380 47.57 -14.61 10.94
C ILE A 380 46.72 -15.36 11.95
N LYS A 381 47.34 -16.17 12.83
CA LYS A 381 46.64 -16.88 13.91
C LYS A 381 45.89 -15.90 14.83
N ASN A 382 46.55 -14.83 15.27
CA ASN A 382 45.95 -13.87 16.19
C ASN A 382 44.73 -13.18 15.57
N LEU A 383 44.81 -12.85 14.29
CA LEU A 383 43.72 -12.23 13.53
C LEU A 383 42.55 -13.21 13.37
N ILE A 384 42.80 -14.46 12.96
CA ILE A 384 41.75 -15.49 12.83
C ILE A 384 41.08 -15.76 14.18
N VAL A 385 41.84 -15.87 15.26
CA VAL A 385 41.28 -16.08 16.60
C VAL A 385 40.43 -14.88 17.03
N LEU A 386 40.86 -13.65 16.74
CA LEU A 386 40.08 -12.44 17.00
C LEU A 386 38.75 -12.47 16.23
N PHE A 387 38.79 -12.83 14.96
CA PHE A 387 37.61 -12.99 14.12
C PHE A 387 36.66 -14.07 14.66
N MET A 388 37.19 -15.23 15.05
CA MET A 388 36.37 -16.30 15.64
C MET A 388 35.67 -15.84 16.92
N GLN A 389 36.39 -15.12 17.79
CA GLN A 389 35.84 -14.57 19.02
C GLN A 389 34.75 -13.53 18.76
N ALA A 390 34.93 -12.67 17.77
CA ALA A 390 33.93 -11.68 17.37
C ALA A 390 32.64 -12.36 16.90
N MET A 391 32.75 -13.40 16.07
CA MET A 391 31.61 -14.10 15.47
C MET A 391 30.89 -15.04 16.45
N ASP A 392 31.60 -15.59 17.43
CA ASP A 392 31.03 -16.38 18.52
C ASP A 392 30.10 -15.54 19.42
N THR A 393 30.39 -14.24 19.62
CA THR A 393 29.45 -13.30 20.29
C THR A 393 28.08 -13.25 19.58
N TRP A 394 28.06 -13.45 18.26
CA TRP A 394 26.83 -13.42 17.45
C TRP A 394 26.16 -14.79 17.30
N GLY A 395 26.71 -15.84 17.91
CA GLY A 395 26.16 -17.19 17.92
C GLY A 395 26.40 -17.98 16.63
N PHE A 396 27.44 -17.64 15.87
CA PHE A 396 27.81 -18.39 14.66
C PHE A 396 28.74 -19.58 14.99
N PRO A 397 28.57 -20.74 14.33
CA PRO A 397 29.46 -21.87 14.54
C PRO A 397 30.84 -21.62 13.90
N VAL A 398 31.92 -21.79 14.68
CA VAL A 398 33.30 -21.50 14.23
C VAL A 398 34.17 -22.73 13.98
N GLY A 399 33.57 -23.93 13.97
CA GLY A 399 34.29 -25.21 13.89
C GLY A 399 35.16 -25.40 12.65
N VAL A 400 34.86 -24.73 11.53
CA VAL A 400 35.70 -24.76 10.31
C VAL A 400 37.07 -24.13 10.58
N PHE A 401 37.10 -23.01 11.33
CA PHE A 401 38.34 -22.33 11.69
C PHE A 401 39.11 -23.06 12.79
N ASP A 402 38.45 -23.78 13.71
CA ASP A 402 39.14 -24.62 14.70
C ASP A 402 40.02 -25.69 14.03
N ASN A 403 39.48 -26.38 13.02
CA ASN A 403 40.24 -27.35 12.24
C ASN A 403 41.38 -26.67 11.46
N PHE A 404 41.14 -25.46 10.95
CA PHE A 404 42.17 -24.70 10.24
C PHE A 404 43.32 -24.25 11.16
N LEU A 405 43.05 -23.89 12.42
CA LEU A 405 44.07 -23.54 13.41
C LEU A 405 45.04 -24.70 13.68
N ILE A 406 44.57 -25.95 13.63
CA ILE A 406 45.43 -27.14 13.75
C ILE A 406 46.38 -27.22 12.55
N THR A 407 45.89 -26.94 11.34
CA THR A 407 46.71 -26.91 10.12
C THR A 407 47.75 -25.78 10.19
N LEU A 408 47.35 -24.58 10.65
CA LEU A 408 48.28 -23.47 10.90
C LEU A 408 49.36 -23.84 11.92
N PHE A 409 48.99 -24.54 13.00
CA PHE A 409 49.93 -25.00 14.01
C PHE A 409 50.95 -26.00 13.46
N ARG A 410 50.52 -26.95 12.62
CA ARG A 410 51.44 -27.90 11.95
C ARG A 410 52.47 -27.17 11.10
N LYS A 411 52.02 -26.22 10.29
CA LYS A 411 52.88 -25.41 9.43
C LYS A 411 53.85 -24.54 10.23
N TYR A 412 53.37 -23.91 11.30
CA TYR A 412 54.22 -23.16 12.23
C TYR A 412 55.31 -24.07 12.83
N ALA A 413 54.95 -25.27 13.28
CA ALA A 413 55.90 -26.23 13.83
C ALA A 413 56.93 -26.71 12.78
N GLU A 414 56.54 -26.87 11.52
CA GLU A 414 57.46 -27.21 10.42
C GLU A 414 58.46 -26.10 10.14
N LEU A 415 58.01 -24.84 10.05
CA LEU A 415 58.92 -23.70 9.86
C LEU A 415 59.87 -23.51 11.04
N LEU A 416 59.37 -23.69 12.27
CA LEU A 416 60.20 -23.59 13.47
C LEU A 416 61.26 -24.71 13.50
N LYS A 417 60.88 -25.94 13.13
CA LYS A 417 61.84 -27.05 12.99
C LYS A 417 62.90 -26.76 11.94
N LYS A 418 62.52 -26.19 10.80
CA LYS A 418 63.46 -25.82 9.74
C LYS A 418 64.45 -24.76 10.22
N ARG A 419 63.95 -23.67 10.80
CA ARG A 419 64.80 -22.60 11.37
C ARG A 419 65.72 -23.13 12.47
N PHE A 420 65.20 -23.95 13.38
CA PHE A 420 66.01 -24.57 14.43
C PHE A 420 67.06 -25.52 13.86
N SER A 421 66.73 -26.28 12.81
CA SER A 421 67.69 -27.17 12.13
C SER A 421 68.82 -26.37 11.47
N ASP A 422 68.49 -25.27 10.80
CA ASP A 422 69.45 -24.39 10.15
C ASP A 422 70.36 -23.72 11.20
N ASP A 423 69.77 -23.15 12.26
CA ASP A 423 70.50 -22.57 13.38
C ASP A 423 71.40 -23.63 14.06
N PHE A 424 70.89 -24.84 14.27
CA PHE A 424 71.66 -25.94 14.85
C PHE A 424 72.83 -26.36 13.96
N GLN A 425 72.62 -26.45 12.65
CA GLN A 425 73.67 -26.78 11.70
C GLN A 425 74.75 -25.69 11.65
N GLU A 426 74.36 -24.41 11.71
CA GLU A 426 75.31 -23.29 11.83
C GLU A 426 76.15 -23.41 13.10
N ILE A 427 75.52 -23.67 14.25
CA ILE A 427 76.21 -23.86 15.55
C ILE A 427 77.21 -25.01 15.47
N VAL A 428 76.78 -26.18 14.98
CA VAL A 428 77.66 -27.37 14.86
C VAL A 428 78.82 -27.12 13.91
N SER A 429 78.60 -26.40 12.81
CA SER A 429 79.66 -26.08 11.85
C SER A 429 80.66 -25.04 12.37
N THR A 430 80.22 -24.18 13.29
CA THR A 430 81.02 -23.11 13.91
C THR A 430 81.71 -23.59 15.19
N ASP A 431 81.40 -24.79 15.68
CA ASP A 431 81.98 -25.31 16.92
C ASP A 431 83.33 -25.97 16.67
N ASP A 432 84.32 -25.56 17.46
CA ASP A 432 85.70 -26.07 17.43
C ASP A 432 85.91 -27.24 18.41
N TYR A 433 84.84 -27.71 19.08
CA TYR A 433 84.84 -28.82 20.07
C TYR A 433 85.86 -28.67 21.22
N MET A 434 86.37 -27.46 21.46
CA MET A 434 87.31 -27.19 22.54
C MET A 434 86.60 -26.95 23.88
N PRO A 435 87.21 -27.34 25.02
CA PRO A 435 86.68 -27.03 26.34
C PRO A 435 86.43 -25.54 26.51
N MET A 436 85.28 -25.18 27.10
CA MET A 436 84.88 -23.78 27.32
C MET A 436 85.75 -23.15 28.43
N PRO A 437 86.53 -22.09 28.14
CA PRO A 437 87.27 -21.39 29.18
C PRO A 437 86.32 -20.45 29.93
N ILE A 438 86.15 -20.70 31.23
CA ILE A 438 85.35 -19.82 32.12
C ILE A 438 86.32 -18.89 32.84
N GLN A 439 86.22 -17.59 32.61
CA GLN A 439 87.11 -16.60 33.21
C GLN A 439 86.46 -15.87 34.38
N ASN A 440 85.13 -15.68 34.35
CA ASN A 440 84.38 -14.95 35.37
C ASN A 440 83.29 -15.80 36.05
N ILE A 441 83.01 -15.49 37.32
CA ILE A 441 81.95 -16.15 38.11
C ILE A 441 80.55 -15.84 37.53
N GLU A 442 80.34 -14.67 36.94
CA GLU A 442 79.08 -14.35 36.25
C GLU A 442 78.86 -15.15 34.96
N GLU A 443 79.95 -15.53 34.27
CA GLU A 443 79.88 -16.43 33.11
C GLU A 443 79.55 -17.85 33.55
N TYR A 444 80.10 -18.28 34.69
CA TYR A 444 79.76 -19.54 35.32
C TYR A 444 78.26 -19.62 35.65
N ASP A 445 77.67 -18.59 36.26
CA ASP A 445 76.24 -18.55 36.58
C ASP A 445 75.35 -18.56 35.33
N LYS A 446 75.76 -17.88 34.26
CA LYS A 446 75.04 -17.93 32.97
C LYS A 446 75.09 -19.32 32.35
N VAL A 447 76.27 -19.96 32.37
CA VAL A 447 76.43 -21.33 31.86
C VAL A 447 75.61 -22.31 32.69
N LEU A 448 75.55 -22.13 34.01
CA LEU A 448 74.76 -22.98 34.92
C LEU A 448 73.25 -22.84 34.66
N ASN A 449 72.77 -21.61 34.43
CA ASN A 449 71.39 -21.34 34.07
C ASN A 449 71.01 -21.93 32.70
N VAL A 450 71.92 -21.93 31.73
CA VAL A 450 71.68 -22.48 30.38
C VAL A 450 71.81 -24.00 30.32
N SER A 451 72.71 -24.59 31.13
CA SER A 451 72.99 -26.03 31.12
C SER A 451 72.04 -26.86 31.98
N TRP A 452 71.12 -26.23 32.72
CA TRP A 452 70.28 -26.88 33.74
C TRP A 452 71.07 -27.83 34.66
N TYR A 453 72.35 -27.56 34.88
CA TYR A 453 73.22 -28.38 35.72
C TYR A 453 73.12 -27.92 37.17
N THR A 454 72.71 -28.81 38.07
CA THR A 454 72.73 -28.56 39.51
C THR A 454 74.03 -29.10 40.09
N PRO A 455 75.03 -28.26 40.43
CA PRO A 455 76.29 -28.73 41.00
C PRO A 455 76.07 -29.31 42.40
N GLU A 456 76.72 -30.44 42.69
CA GLU A 456 76.70 -31.08 44.02
C GLU A 456 77.49 -30.31 45.10
N LYS A 457 78.30 -29.31 44.71
CA LYS A 457 79.15 -28.54 45.63
C LYS A 457 78.81 -27.04 45.63
N PRO A 458 78.76 -26.40 46.81
CA PRO A 458 78.41 -24.98 46.95
C PRO A 458 79.47 -24.04 46.35
N ARG A 459 79.02 -22.82 46.04
CA ARG A 459 79.65 -21.77 45.22
C ARG A 459 81.11 -21.40 45.52
N GLU A 460 81.65 -21.81 46.68
CA GLU A 460 82.93 -21.32 47.21
C GLU A 460 84.09 -22.34 47.08
N GLU A 461 83.82 -23.61 46.71
CA GLU A 461 84.86 -24.66 46.62
C GLU A 461 85.27 -25.03 45.18
N GLN A 462 84.79 -24.29 44.19
CA GLN A 462 85.05 -24.61 42.78
C GLN A 462 86.29 -23.87 42.28
N THR A 463 87.41 -24.59 42.12
CA THR A 463 88.63 -24.06 41.51
C THR A 463 88.43 -23.88 40.01
N LEU A 464 88.34 -22.63 39.55
CA LEU A 464 88.34 -22.28 38.13
C LEU A 464 89.76 -22.44 37.56
N VAL A 465 89.94 -23.36 36.60
CA VAL A 465 91.20 -23.53 35.88
C VAL A 465 91.28 -22.47 34.78
N SER A 466 92.14 -21.47 34.94
CA SER A 466 92.36 -20.45 33.91
C SER A 466 93.18 -21.04 32.75
N ALA A 467 92.53 -21.39 31.64
CA ALA A 467 93.20 -21.66 30.38
C ALA A 467 93.22 -20.37 29.52
N ALA A 468 94.39 -20.07 28.97
CA ALA A 468 94.69 -18.83 28.27
C ALA A 468 93.90 -18.65 26.95
N GLN A 469 93.36 -17.43 26.80
CA GLN A 469 93.01 -16.68 25.57
C GLN A 469 92.19 -17.35 24.46
N SER A 470 90.93 -16.89 24.30
CA SER A 470 90.36 -16.46 23.01
C SER A 470 89.09 -15.61 23.26
N PRO A 471 89.06 -14.30 22.91
CA PRO A 471 87.96 -13.39 23.25
C PRO A 471 86.70 -13.51 22.36
N GLN A 472 86.64 -14.49 21.45
CA GLN A 472 85.56 -14.59 20.44
C GLN A 472 84.36 -15.48 20.85
N LYS A 473 84.41 -16.20 21.97
CA LYS A 473 83.34 -17.13 22.40
C LYS A 473 82.32 -16.51 23.37
N GLN A 474 82.60 -15.32 23.92
CA GLN A 474 81.80 -14.67 24.97
C GLN A 474 80.42 -14.19 24.50
N ASP A 475 80.28 -13.77 23.24
CA ASP A 475 79.00 -13.24 22.73
C ASP A 475 78.04 -14.30 22.17
N LYS A 476 78.52 -15.52 21.86
CA LYS A 476 77.74 -16.48 21.05
C LYS A 476 76.67 -17.22 21.86
N PHE A 477 76.91 -17.57 23.13
CA PHE A 477 75.91 -18.25 23.98
C PHE A 477 74.88 -17.30 24.60
N GLY A 478 75.27 -16.06 24.92
CA GLY A 478 74.31 -15.00 25.28
C GLY A 478 73.38 -14.67 24.10
N ALA A 479 73.94 -14.64 22.88
CA ALA A 479 73.14 -14.53 21.66
C ALA A 479 72.25 -15.76 21.44
N LEU A 480 72.68 -16.98 21.78
CA LEU A 480 71.84 -18.19 21.71
C LEU A 480 70.66 -18.13 22.67
N SER A 481 70.86 -17.80 23.95
CA SER A 481 69.74 -17.67 24.90
C SER A 481 68.76 -16.56 24.51
N THR A 482 69.24 -15.51 23.85
CA THR A 482 68.41 -14.37 23.39
C THR A 482 67.74 -14.66 22.04
N ARG A 483 68.38 -15.42 21.14
CA ARG A 483 67.85 -15.79 19.80
C ARG A 483 66.96 -17.03 19.82
N LEU A 484 67.18 -17.97 20.75
CA LEU A 484 66.35 -19.17 20.94
C LEU A 484 65.03 -18.89 21.66
N GLY A 485 64.75 -17.63 22.03
CA GLY A 485 63.46 -17.25 22.60
C GLY A 485 63.09 -18.00 23.88
N MET A 486 64.07 -18.45 24.66
CA MET A 486 63.81 -19.00 26.00
C MET A 486 63.63 -17.85 27.00
N LYS A 487 62.46 -17.21 26.90
CA LYS A 487 61.76 -16.54 28.00
C LYS A 487 60.27 -16.76 27.88
#